data_AF-A0A081RM48-F1
#
_entry.id   AF-A0A081RM48-F1
#
_cell.length_a   1.000
_cell.length_b   1.000
_cell.length_c   1.000
_cell.angle_alpha   90.00
_cell.angle_beta   90.00
_cell.angle_gamma   90.00
#
_symmetry.space_group_name_H-M   'P 1'
#
loop_
_entity.id
_entity.type
_entity.pdbx_description
1 polymer ?
#
loop_
_entity_poly.entity_id
_entity_poly.type
_entity_poly.pdbx_seq_one_letter_code
_entity_poly.pdbx_strand_id
1 'polypeptide(L)'
;SRIGFKDQEIVSGKISSLKKRDFGKPPHTVIIPGRLHFTESDALKVLGECIDEPFDNATKTRKISAQMIEKYVPMVREALEEVEPYYKDQKEYQVILENAELYVRDAEKFLEDGQDEVAILSIGYADGLVDALRLAKGLDPKM
;
A
#
# COMPACT_ATOMS: atom_id res chain seq x y z
N SER A 1 7.05 20.77 -20.40
CA SER A 1 5.66 21.10 -20.14
C SER A 1 4.82 21.03 -21.42
N ARG A 2 3.48 20.97 -21.32
CA ARG A 2 2.53 21.18 -22.45
C ARG A 2 2.64 20.20 -23.64
N ILE A 3 2.57 18.89 -23.39
CA ILE A 3 2.63 17.87 -24.45
C ILE A 3 1.61 18.18 -25.57
N GLY A 4 2.07 18.18 -26.83
CA GLY A 4 1.24 18.46 -28.01
C GLY A 4 1.18 19.93 -28.46
N PHE A 5 1.79 20.86 -27.71
CA PHE A 5 1.94 22.26 -28.13
C PHE A 5 3.27 22.47 -28.89
N LYS A 6 3.35 23.58 -29.65
CA LYS A 6 4.59 23.93 -30.38
C LYS A 6 5.76 24.25 -29.45
N ASP A 7 5.46 24.76 -28.26
CA ASP A 7 6.41 25.07 -27.18
C ASP A 7 6.49 23.93 -26.15
N GLN A 8 6.21 22.69 -26.57
CA GLN A 8 6.36 21.55 -25.68
C GLN A 8 7.81 21.36 -25.25
N GLU A 9 7.97 20.92 -24.02
CA GLU A 9 9.26 20.60 -23.44
C GLU A 9 9.12 19.29 -22.67
N ILE A 10 10.12 18.41 -22.71
CA ILE A 10 10.11 17.17 -21.92
C ILE A 10 11.32 17.24 -21.00
N VAL A 11 11.06 17.24 -19.70
CA VAL A 11 12.09 17.37 -18.68
C VAL A 11 11.90 16.26 -17.66
N SER A 12 12.96 15.51 -17.38
CA SER A 12 12.97 14.41 -16.43
C SER A 12 14.02 14.64 -15.34
N GLY A 13 13.74 14.12 -14.15
CA GLY A 13 14.63 14.23 -13.00
C GLY A 13 13.91 13.85 -11.71
N LYS A 14 14.62 13.93 -10.59
CA LYS A 14 14.02 13.73 -9.27
C LYS A 14 13.01 14.86 -8.99
N ILE A 15 11.93 14.55 -8.27
CA ILE A 15 10.94 15.54 -7.83
C ILE A 15 11.63 16.72 -7.12
N SER A 16 12.64 16.46 -6.28
CA SER A 16 13.43 17.48 -5.57
C SER A 16 14.16 18.46 -6.48
N SER A 17 14.60 18.00 -7.66
CA SER A 17 15.31 18.80 -8.66
C SER A 17 14.31 19.54 -9.53
N LEU A 18 13.28 18.84 -10.01
CA LEU A 18 12.21 19.40 -10.82
C LEU A 18 11.44 20.51 -10.11
N LYS A 19 11.25 20.43 -8.78
CA LYS A 19 10.58 21.47 -7.98
C LYS A 19 11.24 22.86 -8.09
N LYS A 20 12.53 22.91 -8.45
CA LYS A 20 13.29 24.16 -8.59
C LYS A 20 13.17 24.81 -9.97
N ARG A 21 12.53 24.12 -10.92
CA ARG A 21 12.39 24.56 -12.31
C ARG A 21 11.07 25.28 -12.54
N ASP A 22 11.10 26.30 -13.38
CA ASP A 22 9.90 26.89 -13.96
C ASP A 22 9.48 26.11 -15.21
N PHE A 23 8.25 25.59 -15.23
CA PHE A 23 7.68 24.83 -16.34
C PHE A 23 6.82 25.69 -17.28
N GLY A 24 6.88 27.01 -17.10
CA GLY A 24 6.16 27.98 -17.91
C GLY A 24 4.66 27.99 -17.64
N LYS A 25 3.88 28.28 -18.67
CA LYS A 25 2.42 28.42 -18.55
C LYS A 25 1.70 27.06 -18.55
N PRO A 26 0.53 26.95 -17.90
CA PRO A 26 -0.31 25.75 -17.97
C PRO A 26 -0.84 25.50 -19.40
N PRO A 27 -1.32 24.27 -19.71
CA PRO A 27 -1.42 23.12 -18.82
C PRO A 27 -0.11 22.32 -18.69
N HIS A 28 0.15 21.80 -17.49
CA HIS A 28 1.30 20.93 -17.22
C HIS A 28 0.89 19.45 -17.28
N THR A 29 1.82 18.61 -17.73
CA THR A 29 1.68 17.15 -17.67
C THR A 29 2.79 16.61 -16.78
N VAL A 30 2.44 15.77 -15.81
CA VAL A 30 3.38 15.09 -14.92
C VAL A 30 3.22 13.60 -15.15
N ILE A 31 4.35 12.91 -15.34
CA ILE A 31 4.42 11.45 -15.49
C ILE A 31 5.28 10.93 -14.36
N ILE A 32 4.73 10.02 -13.54
CA ILE A 32 5.46 9.31 -12.49
C ILE A 32 5.58 7.85 -12.96
N PRO A 33 6.73 7.46 -13.54
CA PRO A 33 6.90 6.11 -14.04
C PRO A 33 7.03 5.11 -12.88
N GLY A 34 6.67 3.84 -13.17
CA GLY A 34 7.06 2.71 -12.34
C GLY A 34 8.53 2.33 -12.56
N ARG A 35 8.86 1.05 -12.35
CA ARG A 35 10.20 0.53 -12.66
C ARG A 35 10.45 0.63 -14.16
N LEU A 36 11.50 1.35 -14.54
CA LEU A 36 11.91 1.51 -15.94
C LEU A 36 12.82 0.36 -16.38
N HIS A 37 12.60 -0.13 -17.59
CA HIS A 37 13.59 -0.93 -18.29
C HIS A 37 14.80 -0.05 -18.69
N PHE A 38 15.97 -0.66 -18.93
CA PHE A 38 17.17 0.12 -19.24
C PHE A 38 17.00 0.97 -20.50
N THR A 39 16.31 0.43 -21.52
CA THR A 39 16.00 1.16 -22.76
C THR A 39 15.10 2.37 -22.53
N GLU A 40 14.16 2.29 -21.59
CA GLU A 40 13.28 3.41 -21.23
C GLU A 40 14.06 4.49 -20.48
N SER A 41 14.99 4.06 -19.62
CA SER A 41 15.91 4.97 -18.91
C SER A 41 16.83 5.71 -19.88
N ASP A 42 17.34 5.03 -20.90
CA ASP A 42 18.14 5.67 -21.96
C ASP A 42 17.30 6.59 -22.84
N ALA A 43 16.06 6.21 -23.15
CA ALA A 43 15.14 7.06 -23.89
C ALA A 43 14.88 8.40 -23.17
N LEU A 44 14.76 8.41 -21.84
CA LEU A 44 14.64 9.65 -21.06
C LEU A 44 15.86 10.58 -21.20
N LYS A 45 17.06 10.02 -21.35
CA LYS A 45 18.29 10.79 -21.55
C LYS A 45 18.39 11.42 -22.94
N VAL A 46 17.75 10.81 -23.94
CA VAL A 46 17.87 11.21 -25.36
C VAL A 46 16.68 12.06 -25.82
N LEU A 47 15.47 11.75 -25.36
CA LEU A 47 14.23 12.35 -25.88
C LEU A 47 13.82 13.66 -25.18
N GLY A 48 14.48 14.02 -24.09
CA GLY A 48 14.19 15.23 -23.33
C GLY A 48 15.41 15.71 -22.54
N GLU A 49 15.21 16.76 -21.74
CA GLU A 49 16.23 17.24 -20.83
C GLU A 49 16.21 16.41 -19.54
N CYS A 50 17.27 15.64 -19.31
CA CYS A 50 17.42 14.80 -18.13
C CYS A 50 18.35 15.49 -17.12
N ILE A 51 17.77 16.09 -16.08
CA ILE A 51 18.51 16.87 -15.05
C ILE A 51 19.21 15.94 -14.07
N ASP A 52 18.60 14.80 -13.76
CA ASP A 52 19.20 13.74 -12.93
C ASP A 52 19.23 12.44 -13.73
N GLU A 53 20.32 11.67 -13.61
CA GLU A 53 20.37 10.34 -14.22
C GLU A 53 19.26 9.43 -13.62
N PRO A 54 18.48 8.72 -14.46
CA PRO A 54 17.47 7.80 -13.97
C PRO A 54 18.14 6.66 -13.19
N PHE A 55 17.63 6.39 -11.99
CA PHE A 55 18.02 5.23 -11.19
C PHE A 55 16.78 4.62 -10.56
N ASP A 56 16.80 3.30 -10.39
CA ASP A 56 15.72 2.57 -9.75
C ASP A 56 15.76 2.79 -8.23
N ASN A 57 14.79 3.58 -7.73
CA ASN A 57 14.57 3.78 -6.29
C ASN A 57 13.43 2.90 -5.75
N ALA A 58 12.85 1.99 -6.55
CA ALA A 58 11.74 1.14 -6.14
C ALA A 58 12.15 0.17 -5.02
N THR A 59 13.43 -0.21 -4.95
CA THR A 59 13.99 -1.01 -3.85
C THR A 59 13.89 -0.34 -2.48
N LYS A 60 13.82 1.00 -2.44
CA LYS A 60 13.60 1.79 -1.21
C LYS A 60 12.11 1.98 -0.91
N THR A 61 11.24 1.57 -1.82
CA THR A 61 9.79 1.71 -1.69
C THR A 61 9.26 0.40 -1.09
N ARG A 62 8.71 0.47 0.14
CA ARG A 62 8.01 -0.68 0.72
C ARG A 62 6.71 -0.90 -0.04
N LYS A 63 6.39 -2.16 -0.38
CA LYS A 63 5.09 -2.51 -0.96
C LYS A 63 3.96 -2.01 -0.03
N ILE A 64 2.87 -1.53 -0.62
CA ILE A 64 1.71 -1.09 0.16
C ILE A 64 1.16 -2.26 0.99
N SER A 65 1.14 -3.48 0.41
CA SER A 65 0.77 -4.72 1.13
C SER A 65 1.56 -4.89 2.42
N ALA A 66 2.89 -4.84 2.36
CA ALA A 66 3.75 -4.97 3.54
C ALA A 66 3.45 -3.90 4.59
N GLN A 67 3.27 -2.64 4.17
CA GLN A 67 2.92 -1.54 5.09
C GLN A 67 1.53 -1.74 5.73
N MET A 68 0.58 -2.27 4.97
CA MET A 68 -0.76 -2.58 5.47
C MET A 68 -0.70 -3.70 6.49
N ILE A 69 -0.04 -4.82 6.20
CA ILE A 69 0.09 -5.95 7.14
C ILE A 69 0.82 -5.51 8.42
N GLU A 70 1.93 -4.76 8.29
CA GLU A 70 2.70 -4.22 9.42
C GLU A 70 1.84 -3.34 10.35
N LYS A 71 0.81 -2.69 9.81
CA LYS A 71 -0.13 -1.87 10.58
C LYS A 71 -1.33 -2.64 11.11
N TYR A 72 -1.99 -3.45 10.27
CA TYR A 72 -3.30 -4.03 10.57
C TYR A 72 -3.21 -5.31 11.41
N VAL A 73 -2.19 -6.14 11.22
CA VAL A 73 -2.00 -7.35 12.04
C VAL A 73 -1.98 -7.04 13.55
N PRO A 74 -1.14 -6.12 14.06
CA PRO A 74 -1.13 -5.82 15.49
C PRO A 74 -2.45 -5.22 15.96
N MET A 75 -3.11 -4.41 15.13
CA MET A 75 -4.40 -3.79 15.44
C MET A 75 -5.52 -4.84 15.58
N VAL A 76 -5.61 -5.79 14.65
CA VAL A 76 -6.61 -6.87 14.69
C VAL A 76 -6.33 -7.82 15.85
N ARG A 77 -5.06 -8.13 16.15
CA ARG A 77 -4.68 -8.92 17.33
C ARG A 77 -5.14 -8.26 18.63
N GLU A 78 -4.88 -6.96 18.78
CA GLU A 78 -5.34 -6.20 19.95
C GLU A 78 -6.87 -6.20 20.05
N ALA A 79 -7.56 -5.99 18.91
CA ALA A 79 -9.02 -6.02 18.85
C ALA A 79 -9.60 -7.40 19.22
N LEU A 80 -8.93 -8.47 18.82
CA LEU A 80 -9.28 -9.85 19.13
C LEU A 80 -9.10 -10.15 20.63
N GLU A 81 -7.97 -9.76 21.22
CA GLU A 81 -7.69 -9.89 22.66
C GLU A 81 -8.72 -9.13 23.51
N GLU A 82 -9.15 -7.95 23.06
CA GLU A 82 -10.18 -7.16 23.74
C GLU A 82 -11.56 -7.81 23.70
N VAL A 83 -11.93 -8.46 22.58
CA VAL A 83 -13.28 -9.00 22.37
C VAL A 83 -13.45 -10.43 22.90
N GLU A 84 -12.37 -11.22 22.95
CA GLU A 84 -12.39 -12.63 23.38
C GLU A 84 -13.07 -12.86 24.74
N PRO A 85 -12.83 -12.06 25.80
CA PRO A 85 -13.44 -12.27 27.11
C PRO A 85 -14.97 -12.23 27.12
N TYR A 86 -15.60 -11.49 26.19
CA TYR A 86 -17.06 -11.34 26.11
C TYR A 86 -17.77 -12.58 25.55
N TYR A 87 -17.01 -13.49 24.95
CA TYR A 87 -17.54 -14.63 24.19
C TYR A 87 -16.95 -15.98 24.62
N LYS A 88 -16.00 -15.99 25.56
CA LYS A 88 -15.24 -17.17 25.98
C LYS A 88 -16.09 -18.38 26.36
N ASP A 89 -17.23 -18.15 27.01
CA ASP A 89 -18.14 -19.21 27.48
C ASP A 89 -19.17 -19.67 26.43
N GLN A 90 -19.19 -19.03 25.25
CA GLN A 90 -20.18 -19.30 24.20
C GLN A 90 -19.53 -20.08 23.06
N LYS A 91 -19.77 -21.39 23.02
CA LYS A 91 -19.17 -22.31 22.04
C LYS A 91 -19.38 -21.88 20.58
N GLU A 92 -20.51 -21.27 20.27
CA GLU A 92 -20.85 -20.80 18.92
C GLU A 92 -19.88 -19.73 18.41
N TYR A 93 -19.32 -18.91 19.32
CA TYR A 93 -18.41 -17.82 18.97
C TYR A 93 -16.93 -18.22 19.03
N GLN A 94 -16.60 -19.35 19.68
CA GLN A 94 -15.23 -19.88 19.70
C GLN A 94 -14.71 -20.16 18.28
N VAL A 95 -15.57 -20.66 17.40
CA VAL A 95 -15.23 -20.91 15.99
C VAL A 95 -14.91 -19.60 15.24
N ILE A 96 -15.60 -18.50 15.58
CA ILE A 96 -15.37 -17.20 14.95
C ILE A 96 -14.03 -16.61 15.43
N LEU A 97 -13.76 -16.67 16.73
CA LEU A 97 -12.51 -16.21 17.34
C LEU A 97 -11.31 -17.00 16.80
N GLU A 98 -11.43 -18.33 16.72
CA GLU A 98 -10.39 -19.21 16.17
C GLU A 98 -10.12 -18.91 14.70
N ASN A 99 -11.18 -18.74 13.89
CA ASN A 99 -11.03 -18.37 12.49
C ASN A 99 -10.35 -17.00 12.34
N ALA A 100 -10.74 -15.99 13.11
CA ALA A 100 -10.10 -14.67 13.05
C ALA A 100 -8.58 -14.77 13.29
N GLU A 101 -8.16 -15.52 14.31
CA GLU A 101 -6.73 -15.75 14.60
C GLU A 101 -6.02 -16.55 13.49
N LEU A 102 -6.69 -17.54 12.89
CA LEU A 102 -6.15 -18.27 11.74
C LEU A 102 -5.94 -17.34 10.54
N TYR A 103 -6.91 -16.48 10.22
CA TYR A 103 -6.78 -15.53 9.11
C TYR A 103 -5.71 -14.46 9.35
N VAL A 104 -5.47 -14.03 10.60
CA VAL A 104 -4.33 -13.16 10.94
C VAL A 104 -3.00 -13.86 10.63
N ARG A 105 -2.85 -15.13 11.05
CA ARG A 105 -1.63 -15.92 10.79
C ARG A 105 -1.44 -16.19 9.31
N ASP A 106 -2.52 -16.50 8.59
CA ASP A 106 -2.50 -16.67 7.15
C ASP A 106 -2.07 -15.38 6.44
N ALA A 107 -2.51 -14.21 6.91
CA ALA A 107 -2.09 -12.94 6.34
C ALA A 107 -0.58 -12.70 6.44
N GLU A 108 0.01 -13.00 7.60
CA GLU A 108 1.47 -12.94 7.78
C GLU A 108 2.17 -13.95 6.85
N LYS A 109 1.67 -15.19 6.80
CA LYS A 109 2.27 -16.26 5.99
C LYS A 109 2.21 -15.95 4.49
N PHE A 110 1.08 -15.45 4.01
CA PHE A 110 0.91 -15.06 2.61
C PHE A 110 1.83 -13.90 2.23
N LEU A 111 2.09 -12.96 3.14
CA LEU A 111 3.04 -11.89 2.88
C LEU A 111 4.47 -12.44 2.76
N GLU A 112 4.88 -13.35 3.65
CA GLU A 112 6.19 -14.02 3.59
C GLU A 112 6.37 -14.80 2.28
N ASP A 113 5.32 -15.46 1.81
CA ASP A 113 5.32 -16.25 0.57
C ASP A 113 5.17 -15.37 -0.70
N GLY A 114 5.10 -14.05 -0.53
CA GLY A 114 5.00 -13.07 -1.63
C GLY A 114 3.60 -12.96 -2.26
N GLN A 115 2.59 -13.57 -1.64
CA GLN A 115 1.18 -13.52 -2.04
C GLN A 115 0.49 -12.28 -1.45
N ASP A 116 0.96 -11.10 -1.89
CA ASP A 116 0.57 -9.79 -1.35
C ASP A 116 -0.95 -9.57 -1.29
N GLU A 117 -1.68 -9.93 -2.36
CA GLU A 117 -3.13 -9.72 -2.46
C GLU A 117 -3.90 -10.64 -1.49
N VAL A 118 -3.45 -11.89 -1.35
CA VAL A 118 -4.06 -12.86 -0.45
C VAL A 118 -3.80 -12.47 1.01
N ALA A 119 -2.61 -11.93 1.31
CA ALA A 119 -2.31 -11.40 2.63
C ALA A 119 -3.28 -10.28 3.03
N ILE A 120 -3.51 -9.30 2.14
CA ILE A 120 -4.44 -8.19 2.39
C ILE A 120 -5.87 -8.71 2.57
N LEU A 121 -6.30 -9.68 1.75
CA LEU A 121 -7.63 -10.25 1.85
C LEU A 121 -7.84 -10.99 3.18
N SER A 122 -6.85 -11.77 3.60
CA SER A 122 -6.91 -12.52 4.87
C SER A 122 -7.00 -11.59 6.08
N ILE A 123 -6.18 -10.53 6.14
CA ILE A 123 -6.25 -9.60 7.27
C ILE A 123 -7.58 -8.84 7.28
N GLY A 124 -8.10 -8.44 6.12
CA GLY A 124 -9.39 -7.76 6.03
C GLY A 124 -10.57 -8.66 6.43
N TYR A 125 -10.48 -9.96 6.15
CA TYR A 125 -11.48 -10.92 6.61
C TYR A 125 -11.42 -11.11 8.14
N ALA A 126 -10.23 -11.24 8.72
CA ALA A 126 -10.06 -11.30 10.17
C ALA A 126 -10.62 -10.05 10.87
N ASP A 127 -10.27 -8.87 10.36
CA ASP A 127 -10.76 -7.58 10.85
C ASP A 127 -12.30 -7.52 10.85
N GLY A 128 -12.93 -7.89 9.72
CA GLY A 128 -14.38 -7.93 9.61
C GLY A 128 -15.07 -8.90 10.59
N LEU A 129 -14.46 -10.06 10.87
CA LEU A 129 -14.96 -10.98 11.89
C LEU A 129 -14.89 -10.36 13.29
N VAL A 130 -13.76 -9.75 13.63
CA VAL A 130 -13.54 -9.14 14.95
C VAL A 130 -14.46 -7.94 15.15
N ASP A 131 -14.58 -7.05 14.17
CA ASP A 131 -15.47 -5.89 14.23
C ASP A 131 -16.94 -6.28 14.36
N ALA A 132 -17.38 -7.35 13.71
CA ALA A 132 -18.73 -7.88 13.89
C ALA A 132 -19.00 -8.29 15.35
N LEU A 133 -18.02 -8.92 16.02
CA LEU A 133 -18.12 -9.27 17.44
C LEU A 133 -18.10 -8.02 18.35
N ARG A 134 -17.26 -7.04 18.03
CA ARG A 134 -17.18 -5.77 18.78
C ARG A 134 -18.51 -5.02 18.73
N LEU A 135 -19.06 -4.84 17.53
CA LEU A 135 -20.35 -4.17 17.31
C LEU A 135 -21.49 -4.87 18.05
N ALA A 136 -21.50 -6.20 18.07
CA ALA A 136 -22.51 -6.98 18.80
C ALA A 136 -22.44 -6.80 20.33
N LYS A 137 -21.34 -6.27 20.87
CA LYS A 137 -21.19 -5.87 22.29
C LYS A 137 -21.29 -4.37 22.53
N GLY A 138 -21.60 -3.59 21.50
CA GLY A 138 -21.65 -2.13 21.59
C GLY A 138 -20.26 -1.50 21.77
N LEU A 139 -19.20 -2.21 21.38
CA LEU A 139 -17.85 -1.67 21.28
C LEU A 139 -17.66 -1.03 19.91
N ASP A 140 -16.93 0.07 19.85
CA ASP A 140 -16.58 0.70 18.58
C ASP A 140 -15.58 -0.18 17.80
N PRO A 141 -15.69 -0.21 16.45
CA PRO A 141 -14.64 -0.74 15.58
C PRO A 141 -13.28 -0.13 15.88
N LYS A 142 -12.19 -0.87 15.65
CA LYS A 142 -10.83 -0.35 15.87
C LYS A 142 -10.29 0.48 14.69
N MET A 143 -11.03 0.56 13.58
CA MET A 143 -10.71 1.40 12.41
C MET A 143 -11.33 2.80 12.46
#